data_AF-A0A848ZN34-F1
#
_entry.id   AF-A0A848ZN34-F1
#
_cell.length_a   1.000
_cell.length_b   1.000
_cell.length_c   1.000
_cell.angle_alpha   90.00
_cell.angle_beta   90.00
_cell.angle_gamma   90.00
#
_symmetry.space_group_name_H-M   'P 1'
#
loop_
_entity.id
_entity.type
_entity.pdbx_description
1 polymer ?
#
loop_
_entity_poly.entity_id
_entity_poly.type
_entity_poly.pdbx_seq_one_letter_code
_entity_poly.pdbx_strand_id
1 'polypeptide(L)'
;MKIFIAAVLVFCLGSLSAQTYEIGVFAGGTNNIGDVGKMNYISPSGLAVGGLFKWNISKRYAWRASVIYGDFKADDLKSSLASRQQRGYELDNSIFETSVGLEFNFVEYNLHK
;
A
#
# COMPACT_ATOMS: atom_id res chain seq x y z
N MET A 1 16.35 2.28 27.33
CA MET A 1 16.48 3.63 26.73
C MET A 1 17.86 3.89 26.15
N LYS A 2 18.97 3.71 26.89
CA LYS A 2 20.34 3.97 26.39
C LYS A 2 20.71 3.15 25.14
N ILE A 3 20.32 1.88 25.08
CA ILE A 3 20.56 0.98 23.93
C ILE A 3 19.76 1.43 22.69
N PHE A 4 18.51 1.89 22.88
CA PHE A 4 17.68 2.42 21.80
C PHE A 4 18.29 3.69 21.20
N ILE A 5 18.77 4.60 22.05
CA ILE A 5 19.44 5.84 21.62
C ILE A 5 20.76 5.52 20.89
N ALA A 6 21.53 4.55 21.39
CA ALA A 6 22.75 4.10 20.74
C ALA A 6 22.47 3.46 19.36
N ALA A 7 21.40 2.66 19.24
CA ALA A 7 20.98 2.08 17.96
C ALA A 7 20.58 3.15 16.94
N VAL A 8 19.82 4.16 17.37
CA VAL A 8 19.43 5.30 16.50
C VAL A 8 20.66 6.10 16.05
N LEU A 9 21.61 6.37 16.94
CA LEU A 9 22.84 7.09 16.60
C LEU A 9 23.73 6.32 15.62
N VAL A 10 23.85 5.00 15.76
CA VAL A 10 24.61 4.16 14.83
C VAL A 10 23.98 4.17 13.44
N PHE A 11 22.64 4.17 13.34
CA PHE A 11 21.94 4.29 12.06
C PHE A 11 22.17 5.64 11.36
N CYS A 12 22.45 6.73 12.09
CA CYS A 12 22.66 8.05 11.51
C CYS A 12 24.10 8.31 11.00
N LEU A 13 25.08 7.47 11.34
CA LEU A 13 26.50 7.70 11.03
C LEU A 13 27.01 7.03 9.73
N GLY A 14 26.16 6.27 9.03
CA GLY A 14 26.54 5.60 7.78
C GLY A 14 26.48 6.54 6.58
N SER A 15 27.55 6.59 5.77
CA SER A 15 27.50 7.15 4.42
C SER A 15 26.63 6.24 3.53
N LEU A 16 25.38 6.64 3.29
CA LEU A 16 24.44 5.90 2.46
C LEU A 16 24.72 6.18 0.98
N SER A 17 25.14 5.14 0.23
CA SER A 17 24.91 5.10 -1.22
C SER A 17 23.42 4.83 -1.42
N ALA A 18 22.62 5.90 -1.42
CA ALA A 18 21.17 5.83 -1.44
C ALA A 18 20.63 5.41 -2.82
N GLN A 19 19.42 4.86 -2.83
CA GLN A 19 18.54 4.64 -3.99
C GLN A 19 18.84 3.43 -4.89
N THR A 20 19.81 2.54 -4.65
CA THR A 20 19.85 1.28 -5.45
C THR A 20 18.74 0.32 -5.01
N TYR A 21 18.57 0.13 -3.71
CA TYR A 21 17.48 -0.64 -3.13
C TYR A 21 16.71 0.22 -2.15
N GLU A 22 15.39 0.16 -2.19
CA GLU A 22 14.50 0.90 -1.30
C GLU A 22 13.52 -0.08 -0.67
N ILE A 23 13.29 0.10 0.63
CA ILE A 23 12.24 -0.60 1.37
C ILE A 23 11.31 0.48 1.90
N GLY A 24 10.00 0.26 1.76
CA GLY A 24 8.99 1.14 2.30
C GLY A 24 7.87 0.37 2.97
N VAL A 25 7.05 1.12 3.69
CA VAL A 25 5.82 0.63 4.31
C VAL A 25 4.63 1.30 3.64
N PHE A 26 3.51 0.58 3.60
CA PHE A 26 2.22 1.06 3.12
C PHE A 26 1.23 0.99 4.27
N ALA A 27 0.45 2.06 4.44
CA ALA A 27 -0.69 2.09 5.34
C ALA A 27 -1.77 2.98 4.73
N GLY A 28 -3.02 2.53 4.77
CA GLY A 28 -4.15 3.22 4.18
C GLY A 28 -5.48 2.56 4.52
N GLY A 29 -6.56 3.07 3.93
CA GLY A 29 -7.89 2.46 4.04
C GLY A 29 -8.24 1.66 2.78
N THR A 30 -8.98 0.57 2.95
CA THR A 30 -9.53 -0.22 1.85
C THR A 30 -10.88 0.34 1.41
N ASN A 31 -11.10 0.43 0.10
CA ASN A 31 -12.40 0.76 -0.47
C ASN A 31 -12.78 -0.28 -1.52
N ASN A 32 -13.82 -1.07 -1.26
CA ASN A 32 -14.32 -2.02 -2.23
C ASN A 32 -15.43 -1.41 -3.08
N ILE A 33 -15.27 -1.48 -4.39
CA ILE A 33 -16.31 -1.14 -5.37
C ILE A 33 -16.61 -2.42 -6.14
N GLY A 34 -17.67 -3.11 -5.73
CA GLY A 34 -18.06 -4.40 -6.30
C GLY A 34 -19.57 -4.57 -6.41
N ASP A 35 -19.99 -5.83 -6.52
CA ASP A 35 -21.40 -6.19 -6.63
C ASP A 35 -22.18 -5.94 -5.32
N VAL A 36 -21.56 -6.19 -4.17
CA VAL A 36 -22.13 -5.95 -2.83
C VAL A 36 -21.57 -4.65 -2.26
N GLY A 37 -22.43 -3.85 -1.65
CA GLY A 37 -22.07 -2.64 -0.91
C GLY A 37 -22.35 -1.31 -1.62
N LYS A 38 -21.79 -0.24 -1.05
CA LYS A 38 -21.78 1.12 -1.60
C LYS A 38 -20.83 1.19 -2.81
N MET A 39 -21.14 2.03 -3.80
CA MET A 39 -20.28 2.26 -4.98
C MET A 39 -19.52 3.59 -4.91
N ASN A 40 -19.33 4.13 -3.70
CA ASN A 40 -18.67 5.42 -3.52
C ASN A 40 -17.17 5.25 -3.75
N TYR A 41 -16.57 6.15 -4.54
CA TYR A 41 -15.14 6.09 -4.84
C TYR A 41 -14.22 6.34 -3.64
N ILE A 42 -14.72 7.09 -2.63
CA ILE A 42 -14.00 7.38 -1.39
C ILE A 42 -14.91 7.00 -0.24
N SER A 43 -14.82 5.75 0.22
CA SER A 43 -15.54 5.26 1.40
C SER A 43 -14.77 4.15 2.10
N PRO A 44 -13.60 4.45 2.71
CA PRO A 44 -12.80 3.42 3.36
C PRO A 44 -13.59 2.65 4.42
N SER A 45 -13.62 1.32 4.34
CA SER A 45 -14.39 0.46 5.24
C SER A 45 -13.54 -0.47 6.11
N GLY A 46 -12.24 -0.56 5.82
CA GLY A 46 -11.27 -1.33 6.59
C GLY A 46 -9.86 -0.76 6.48
N LEU A 47 -8.91 -1.41 7.15
CA LEU A 47 -7.51 -1.00 7.17
C LEU A 47 -6.70 -1.81 6.14
N ALA A 48 -5.75 -1.17 5.47
CA ALA A 48 -4.74 -1.84 4.66
C ALA A 48 -3.34 -1.47 5.15
N VAL A 49 -2.49 -2.48 5.29
CA VAL A 49 -1.08 -2.33 5.65
C VAL A 49 -0.23 -3.20 4.73
N GLY A 50 1.01 -2.79 4.48
CA GLY A 50 1.86 -3.55 3.57
C GLY A 50 3.31 -3.11 3.60
N GLY A 51 4.11 -3.86 2.85
CA GLY A 51 5.50 -3.56 2.55
C GLY A 51 5.71 -3.39 1.06
N LEU A 52 6.68 -2.56 0.71
CA LEU A 52 7.16 -2.40 -0.65
C LEU A 52 8.68 -2.52 -0.67
N PHE A 53 9.17 -3.16 -1.72
CA PHE A 53 10.59 -3.25 -2.04
C PHE A 53 10.78 -2.75 -3.47
N LYS A 54 11.78 -1.91 -3.68
CA LYS A 54 12.12 -1.37 -4.99
C LYS A 54 13.60 -1.53 -5.24
N TRP A 55 13.95 -1.98 -6.44
CA TRP A 55 15.31 -2.08 -6.93
C TRP A 55 15.46 -1.19 -8.14
N ASN A 56 16.15 -0.05 -7.98
CA ASN A 56 16.44 0.88 -9.07
C ASN A 56 17.68 0.40 -9.83
N ILE A 57 17.47 -0.20 -11.00
CA ILE A 57 18.54 -0.63 -11.89
C ILE A 57 19.21 0.57 -12.58
N SER A 58 18.42 1.61 -12.88
CA SER A 58 18.86 2.81 -13.58
C SER A 58 18.09 4.03 -13.07
N LYS A 59 18.47 5.24 -13.54
CA LYS A 59 17.73 6.49 -13.29
C LYS A 59 16.31 6.50 -13.88
N ARG A 60 15.96 5.49 -14.69
CA ARG A 60 14.70 5.42 -15.44
C ARG A 60 13.91 4.13 -15.21
N TYR A 61 14.55 3.07 -14.71
CA TYR A 61 13.93 1.75 -14.60
C TYR A 61 14.14 1.18 -13.19
N ALA A 62 13.08 0.62 -12.63
CA ALA A 62 13.13 -0.07 -11.36
C ALA A 62 12.22 -1.30 -11.37
N TRP A 63 12.61 -2.33 -10.63
CA TRP A 63 11.67 -3.38 -10.24
C TRP A 63 11.01 -3.00 -8.92
N ARG A 64 9.72 -3.23 -8.81
CA ARG A 64 8.96 -3.11 -7.57
C ARG A 64 8.31 -4.42 -7.22
N ALA A 65 8.41 -4.80 -5.96
CA ALA A 65 7.59 -5.82 -5.35
C ALA A 65 6.78 -5.19 -4.20
N SER A 66 5.53 -5.60 -4.05
CA SER A 66 4.69 -5.20 -2.91
C SER A 66 3.93 -6.40 -2.36
N VAL A 67 3.74 -6.35 -1.03
CA VAL A 67 2.86 -7.26 -0.30
C VAL A 67 1.95 -6.39 0.55
N ILE A 68 0.65 -6.51 0.34
CA ILE A 68 -0.37 -5.71 1.02
C ILE A 68 -1.39 -6.68 1.61
N TYR A 69 -1.74 -6.45 2.88
CA TYR A 69 -2.84 -7.11 3.55
C TYR A 69 -3.85 -6.04 3.95
N GLY A 70 -5.13 -6.27 3.66
CA GLY A 70 -6.17 -5.39 4.13
C GLY A 70 -7.49 -6.11 4.30
N ASP A 71 -8.29 -5.65 5.24
CA ASP A 71 -9.67 -6.06 5.43
C ASP A 71 -10.61 -5.03 4.82
N PHE A 72 -11.81 -5.45 4.42
CA PHE A 72 -12.86 -4.53 4.02
C PHE A 72 -14.22 -5.11 4.35
N LYS A 73 -15.16 -4.19 4.60
CA LYS A 73 -16.58 -4.52 4.78
C LYS A 73 -17.41 -3.87 3.69
N ALA A 74 -18.36 -4.61 3.14
CA ALA A 74 -19.31 -4.15 2.15
C ALA A 74 -20.73 -4.51 2.61
N ASP A 75 -21.61 -3.52 2.61
CA ASP A 75 -22.98 -3.66 3.14
C ASP A 75 -23.95 -2.95 2.20
N ASP A 76 -24.88 -3.72 1.64
CA ASP A 76 -25.89 -3.26 0.70
C ASP A 76 -26.91 -2.32 1.33
N LEU A 77 -27.21 -2.43 2.62
CA LEU A 77 -28.14 -1.54 3.33
C LEU A 77 -27.62 -0.10 3.36
N LYS A 78 -26.29 0.03 3.29
CA LYS A 78 -25.60 1.31 3.22
C LYS A 78 -25.60 1.87 1.78
N SER A 79 -25.96 1.11 0.75
CA SER A 79 -25.98 1.59 -0.64
C SER A 79 -27.07 2.64 -0.88
N SER A 80 -26.91 3.49 -1.92
CA SER A 80 -27.96 4.42 -2.36
C SER A 80 -29.00 3.79 -3.30
N LEU A 81 -28.74 2.56 -3.76
CA LEU A 81 -29.63 1.82 -4.67
C LEU A 81 -30.65 1.02 -3.88
N ALA A 82 -31.95 1.29 -4.11
CA ALA A 82 -33.05 0.57 -3.46
C ALA A 82 -33.01 -0.94 -3.73
N SER A 83 -32.60 -1.37 -4.92
CA SER A 83 -32.46 -2.80 -5.26
C SER A 83 -31.40 -3.51 -4.41
N ARG A 84 -30.30 -2.83 -4.09
CA ARG A 84 -29.26 -3.36 -3.19
C ARG A 84 -29.76 -3.37 -1.75
N GLN A 85 -30.35 -2.27 -1.28
CA GLN A 85 -30.94 -2.22 0.06
C GLN A 85 -31.99 -3.32 0.29
N GLN A 86 -32.82 -3.63 -0.72
CA GLN A 86 -33.80 -4.72 -0.67
C GLN A 86 -33.14 -6.11 -0.62
N ARG A 87 -31.97 -6.27 -1.25
CA ARG A 87 -31.17 -7.51 -1.26
C ARG A 87 -30.44 -7.74 0.07
N GLY A 88 -29.93 -6.68 0.68
CA GLY A 88 -29.42 -6.69 2.05
C GLY A 88 -28.19 -7.58 2.28
N TYR A 89 -27.32 -7.76 1.27
CA TYR A 89 -26.10 -8.54 1.45
C TYR A 89 -25.03 -7.79 2.24
N GLU A 90 -24.32 -8.54 3.07
CA GLU A 90 -23.16 -8.09 3.82
C GLU A 90 -21.98 -9.02 3.52
N LEU A 91 -20.81 -8.42 3.34
CA LEU A 91 -19.57 -9.11 3.06
C LEU A 91 -18.47 -8.51 3.94
N ASP A 92 -17.75 -9.38 4.64
CA ASP A 92 -16.60 -9.05 5.46
C ASP A 92 -15.47 -9.98 5.00
N ASN A 93 -14.44 -9.43 4.37
CA ASN A 93 -13.36 -10.21 3.79
C ASN A 93 -12.01 -9.52 3.97
N SER A 94 -10.99 -10.35 4.12
CA SER A 94 -9.59 -9.94 4.04
C SER A 94 -9.02 -10.25 2.66
N ILE A 95 -8.21 -9.34 2.13
CA ILE A 95 -7.45 -9.48 0.90
C ILE A 95 -5.97 -9.50 1.24
N PHE A 96 -5.27 -10.50 0.70
CA PHE A 96 -3.82 -10.54 0.65
C PHE A 96 -3.38 -10.37 -0.81
N GLU A 97 -2.67 -9.29 -1.10
CA GLU A 97 -2.19 -8.94 -2.43
C GLU A 97 -0.66 -9.04 -2.46
N THR A 98 -0.14 -9.71 -3.47
CA THR A 98 1.29 -9.69 -3.81
C THR A 98 1.44 -9.28 -5.26
N SER A 99 2.32 -8.32 -5.52
CA SER A 99 2.56 -7.78 -6.86
C SER A 99 4.03 -7.62 -7.14
N VAL A 100 4.41 -7.84 -8.40
CA VAL A 100 5.74 -7.55 -8.94
C VAL A 100 5.53 -6.78 -10.24
N GLY A 101 6.28 -5.69 -10.44
CA GLY A 101 6.12 -4.82 -11.59
C GLY A 101 7.41 -4.11 -11.97
N LEU A 102 7.45 -3.63 -13.20
CA LEU A 102 8.51 -2.76 -13.71
C LEU A 102 7.99 -1.32 -13.69
N GLU A 103 8.72 -0.44 -13.04
CA GLU A 103 8.43 0.98 -12.96
C GLU A 103 9.32 1.75 -13.94
N PHE A 104 8.71 2.69 -14.66
CA PHE A 104 9.41 3.67 -15.47
C PHE A 104 9.33 5.04 -14.81
N ASN A 105 10.47 5.67 -14.62
CA ASN A 105 10.55 7.00 -14.02
C ASN A 105 10.73 8.05 -15.11
N PHE A 106 9.74 8.93 -15.24
CA PHE A 106 9.72 10.00 -16.25
C PHE A 106 10.74 11.10 -15.94
N VAL A 107 10.93 11.43 -14.66
CA VAL A 107 11.93 12.39 -14.19
C VAL A 107 13.17 11.65 -13.74
N GLU A 108 14.35 12.09 -14.20
CA GLU A 108 15.61 11.51 -13.77
C GLU A 108 15.91 11.88 -12.31
N TYR A 109 16.18 10.89 -11.48
CA TYR A 109 16.73 11.06 -10.13
C TYR A 109 18.23 10.77 -10.15
N ASN A 110 18.96 11.42 -9.25
CA ASN A 110 20.39 11.25 -9.16
C ASN A 110 20.75 10.04 -8.29
N LEU A 111 21.02 8.89 -8.91
CA LEU A 111 21.50 7.69 -8.20
C LEU A 111 22.92 7.82 -7.63
N HIS A 112 23.73 8.79 -8.06
CA HIS A 112 25.16 8.84 -7.72
C HIS A 112 25.55 10.26 -7.30
N LYS A 113 25.50 10.51 -5.99
CA LYS A 113 26.33 11.49 -5.29
C LYS A 113 26.82 10.88 -3.99
#